data_AF-A0ABD3QUY9-F1
#
_entry.id   AF-A0ABD3QUY9-F1
#
_cell.length_a   1.000
_cell.length_b   1.000
_cell.length_c   1.000
_cell.angle_alpha   90.00
_cell.angle_beta   90.00
_cell.angle_gamma   90.00
#
_symmetry.space_group_name_H-M   'P 1'
#
loop_
_entity.id
_entity.type
_entity.pdbx_description
1 polymer ?
#
loop_
_entity_poly.entity_id
_entity_poly.type
_entity_poly.pdbx_seq_one_letter_code
_entity_poly.pdbx_strand_id
1 'polypeptide(L)'
;MISHEIGFFLLQHGISEDVCEKALNETSQFFRRPLSEKMGKIDEREQIEYAAEYEQSHQDSTGEMSLYGRLRSTNPWPDAVQPSLRPAIMEYVKRVVDIADQLRESMCLAMNINPREVDHLFGPFDCTDPSFWSVKLVSYPPVPSHQATTSGEPLQGVGAHTDSNFMTLICQDSHSSGLQVQHVGGGWIDVPPTEPSILVCNIGELSEIWSNGYFLATPHRVLRHSSNTHSRTSIPLFYNPKLDAVIKPINTDGLMWHRCEQKQWRHKNNKLLGGVGVNSFKSLARSHPNMFQRHHSDLRILADGRIVRRDARDNASFVLCGLFVAPTGRIGDITRNGFINIARKETARDVSSDPIIYKTDIGHESNHAWEQELEPVEKIVLLGERHSGTNWITYHLQDCFSHGIQVTPHYSRFKHWFQKEDLYRGATNSAVVVSMFRDPYDWVWAMKERPHHAHDHIGLPWLEFVTKPWIGHRGPRDRNITLVPGMKENVTCFSQFSFVEVMPCSRDDSPKRAGYADYKYELFVDGSERAYSSIIDLRRAKIVNHLSVAQFSGTKAFYPFRYEDLESNGTELLLSLLERATGVERKCNATEPGREVRHKEVPKDYVEWMNKYGHWDVEAQIGYHRR
;
A
#
# COMPACT_ATOMS: atom_id res chain seq x y z
N MET A 1 -6.73 -18.82 15.82
CA MET A 1 -7.03 -19.60 14.59
C MET A 1 -8.36 -19.23 13.91
N ILE A 2 -9.07 -18.14 14.27
CA ILE A 2 -10.32 -17.72 13.59
C ILE A 2 -10.11 -16.51 12.64
N SER A 3 -9.08 -15.70 12.91
CA SER A 3 -8.86 -14.41 12.25
C SER A 3 -8.39 -14.48 10.79
N HIS A 4 -7.89 -15.63 10.31
CA HIS A 4 -7.53 -15.82 8.90
C HIS A 4 -8.71 -16.34 8.05
N GLU A 5 -9.73 -16.94 8.66
CA GLU A 5 -10.93 -17.41 7.96
C GLU A 5 -12.04 -16.35 7.94
N ILE A 6 -12.36 -15.77 9.09
CA ILE A 6 -13.52 -14.88 9.23
C ILE A 6 -13.09 -13.43 9.45
N GLY A 7 -11.90 -13.17 9.99
CA GLY A 7 -11.47 -11.82 10.34
C GLY A 7 -12.21 -11.18 11.53
N PHE A 8 -13.12 -11.92 12.17
CA PHE A 8 -13.89 -11.52 13.35
C PHE A 8 -13.82 -12.61 14.43
N PHE A 9 -13.82 -12.20 15.70
CA PHE A 9 -13.89 -13.12 16.84
C PHE A 9 -14.45 -12.44 18.09
N LEU A 10 -14.97 -13.23 19.03
CA LEU A 10 -15.39 -12.78 20.35
C LEU A 10 -14.26 -13.02 21.35
N LEU A 11 -13.97 -12.04 22.21
CA LEU A 11 -12.90 -12.11 23.19
C LEU A 11 -13.42 -11.84 24.59
N GLN A 12 -13.25 -12.82 25.50
CA GLN A 12 -13.39 -12.60 26.93
C GLN A 12 -12.10 -11.94 27.46
N HIS A 13 -12.19 -10.70 27.93
CA HIS A 13 -11.01 -9.82 28.02
C HIS A 13 -10.56 -9.44 29.43
N GLY A 14 -11.20 -9.96 30.49
CA GLY A 14 -10.78 -9.77 31.88
C GLY A 14 -10.85 -8.34 32.42
N ILE A 15 -11.28 -7.35 31.63
CA ILE A 15 -11.62 -6.01 32.13
C ILE A 15 -12.86 -6.18 33.04
N SER A 16 -12.85 -5.49 34.18
CA SER A 16 -14.01 -5.42 35.07
C SER A 16 -15.24 -4.96 34.28
N GLU A 17 -16.35 -5.69 34.44
CA GLU A 17 -17.64 -5.40 33.79
C GLU A 17 -18.07 -3.94 34.03
N ASP A 18 -17.82 -3.43 35.23
CA ASP A 18 -18.10 -2.04 35.62
C ASP A 18 -17.48 -1.01 34.67
N VAL A 19 -16.31 -1.28 34.06
CA VAL A 19 -15.64 -0.34 33.15
C VAL A 19 -16.38 -0.24 31.81
N CYS A 20 -16.71 -1.39 31.20
CA CYS A 20 -17.45 -1.45 29.94
C CYS A 20 -18.88 -0.92 30.13
N GLU A 21 -19.55 -1.34 31.21
CA GLU A 21 -20.89 -0.87 31.54
C GLU A 21 -20.93 0.63 31.79
N LYS A 22 -19.96 1.17 32.55
CA LYS A 22 -19.87 2.62 32.78
C LYS A 22 -19.67 3.38 31.46
N ALA A 23 -18.78 2.91 30.58
CA ALA A 23 -18.57 3.53 29.27
C ALA A 23 -19.85 3.51 28.42
N LEU A 24 -20.54 2.37 28.34
CA LEU A 24 -21.81 2.21 27.63
C LEU A 24 -22.92 3.10 28.22
N ASN A 25 -23.04 3.14 29.55
CA ASN A 25 -24.05 3.92 30.25
C ASN A 25 -23.81 5.43 30.06
N GLU A 26 -22.59 5.92 30.22
CA GLU A 26 -22.25 7.33 29.97
C GLU A 26 -22.50 7.72 28.50
N THR A 27 -22.19 6.82 27.56
CA THR A 27 -22.49 7.01 26.14
C THR A 27 -24.00 7.10 25.89
N SER A 28 -24.77 6.17 26.44
CA SER A 28 -26.24 6.16 26.33
C SER A 28 -26.88 7.40 26.97
N GLN A 29 -26.37 7.85 28.12
CA GLN A 29 -26.82 9.09 28.76
C GLN A 29 -26.51 10.32 27.91
N PHE A 30 -25.32 10.38 27.31
CA PHE A 30 -24.92 11.47 26.42
C PHE A 30 -25.87 11.58 25.22
N PHE A 31 -26.17 10.47 24.53
CA PHE A 31 -27.06 10.47 23.37
C PHE A 31 -28.55 10.66 23.71
N ARG A 32 -28.96 10.54 24.98
CA ARG A 32 -30.33 10.90 25.41
C ARG A 32 -30.59 12.41 25.53
N ARG A 33 -29.54 13.24 25.48
CA ARG A 33 -29.66 14.71 25.57
C ARG A 33 -30.32 15.35 24.34
N PRO A 34 -30.85 16.59 24.44
CA PRO A 34 -31.43 17.33 23.31
C PRO A 34 -30.44 17.51 22.14
N LEU A 35 -30.93 17.51 20.90
CA LEU A 35 -30.11 17.74 19.70
C LEU A 35 -29.36 19.09 19.70
N SER A 36 -29.91 20.12 20.36
CA SER A 36 -29.25 21.41 20.56
C SER A 36 -27.93 21.29 21.31
N GLU A 37 -27.78 20.24 22.11
CA GLU A 37 -26.56 19.90 22.85
C GLU A 37 -25.66 18.91 22.10
N LYS A 38 -26.11 18.34 20.95
CA LYS A 38 -25.44 17.25 20.21
C LYS A 38 -25.05 17.57 18.75
N MET A 39 -25.50 18.71 18.19
CA MET A 39 -25.22 19.24 16.83
C MET A 39 -24.99 18.21 15.68
N GLY A 40 -26.03 17.87 14.89
CA GLY A 40 -25.92 17.22 13.56
C GLY A 40 -27.20 16.48 13.05
N LYS A 41 -27.38 16.32 11.71
CA LYS A 41 -28.37 15.47 10.96
C LYS A 41 -27.85 15.24 9.50
N ILE A 42 -27.98 14.12 8.77
CA ILE A 42 -28.56 12.77 8.98
C ILE A 42 -27.62 11.69 8.34
N ASP A 43 -27.01 10.84 9.17
CA ASP A 43 -27.08 9.36 9.03
C ASP A 43 -28.15 8.93 10.06
N GLU A 44 -28.75 7.73 9.96
CA GLU A 44 -29.68 7.22 10.99
C GLU A 44 -28.95 6.64 12.22
N ARG A 45 -27.88 7.33 12.65
CA ARG A 45 -27.10 7.08 13.86
C ARG A 45 -26.58 8.41 14.41
N GLU A 46 -26.41 8.48 15.72
CA GLU A 46 -25.69 9.56 16.40
C GLU A 46 -24.29 9.06 16.77
N GLN A 47 -23.25 9.85 16.51
CA GLN A 47 -21.88 9.45 16.88
C GLN A 47 -21.01 10.64 17.28
N ILE A 48 -20.06 10.38 18.18
CA ILE A 48 -18.92 11.26 18.49
C ILE A 48 -17.64 10.43 18.41
N GLU A 49 -16.57 11.04 17.90
CA GLU A 49 -15.27 10.41 17.76
C GLU A 49 -14.23 11.16 18.60
N TYR A 50 -13.43 10.41 19.34
CA TYR A 50 -12.26 10.88 20.07
C TYR A 50 -11.03 10.10 19.58
N ALA A 51 -9.84 10.66 19.72
CA ALA A 51 -8.60 10.02 19.30
C ALA A 51 -7.46 10.23 20.31
N ALA A 52 -6.34 9.55 20.09
CA ALA A 52 -5.11 9.75 20.86
C ALA A 52 -4.74 11.25 20.91
N GLU A 53 -4.57 11.78 22.13
CA GLU A 53 -4.11 13.15 22.37
C GLU A 53 -2.58 13.19 22.34
N TYR A 54 -2.02 14.31 21.87
CA TYR A 54 -0.58 14.53 21.79
C TYR A 54 -0.24 15.85 22.48
N GLU A 55 0.78 15.85 23.34
CA GLU A 55 1.19 17.03 24.12
C GLU A 55 1.82 18.14 23.26
N GLN A 56 2.36 17.80 22.07
CA GLN A 56 3.00 18.76 21.16
C GLN A 56 2.57 18.53 19.72
N SER A 57 2.48 19.62 18.94
CA SER A 57 2.40 19.53 17.49
C SER A 57 3.72 18.97 16.97
N HIS A 58 3.68 17.75 16.48
CA HIS A 58 4.88 17.11 15.95
C HIS A 58 5.22 17.75 14.61
N GLN A 59 6.32 18.50 14.59
CA GLN A 59 7.00 18.88 13.36
C GLN A 59 7.82 17.68 12.88
N ASP A 60 7.90 17.50 11.57
CA ASP A 60 8.85 16.53 11.02
C ASP A 60 10.29 17.03 11.19
N SER A 61 11.27 16.25 10.76
CA SER A 61 12.69 16.60 10.83
C SER A 61 13.08 17.87 10.05
N THR A 62 12.16 18.46 9.29
CA THR A 62 12.34 19.71 8.54
C THR A 62 11.68 20.92 9.21
N GLY A 63 10.96 20.72 10.33
CA GLY A 63 10.22 21.77 11.02
C GLY A 63 8.82 22.01 10.45
N GLU A 64 8.42 21.28 9.39
CA GLU A 64 7.09 21.39 8.79
C GLU A 64 6.12 20.34 9.34
N MET A 65 4.84 20.71 9.43
CA MET A 65 3.79 19.78 9.87
C MET A 65 3.29 18.98 8.67
N SER A 66 3.39 17.65 8.75
CA SER A 66 2.76 16.75 7.77
C SER A 66 1.24 17.01 7.72
N LEU A 67 0.59 16.73 6.57
CA LEU A 67 -0.85 16.99 6.44
C LEU A 67 -1.69 16.26 7.49
N TYR A 68 -1.34 14.99 7.77
CA TYR A 68 -1.98 14.20 8.82
C TYR A 68 -1.54 14.58 10.23
N GLY A 69 -0.46 15.34 10.40
CA GLY A 69 -0.03 15.90 11.69
C GLY A 69 -1.11 16.78 12.34
N ARG A 70 -2.07 17.27 11.55
CA ARG A 70 -3.28 17.96 12.03
C ARG A 70 -4.20 17.08 12.89
N LEU A 71 -4.05 15.76 12.84
CA LEU A 71 -4.74 14.82 13.73
C LEU A 71 -4.11 14.78 15.13
N ARG A 72 -2.88 15.27 15.31
CA ARG A 72 -2.24 15.40 16.63
C ARG A 72 -2.79 16.65 17.32
N SER A 73 -3.89 16.49 18.05
CA SER A 73 -4.62 17.58 18.73
C SER A 73 -5.24 17.08 20.04
N THR A 74 -5.76 17.99 20.85
CA THR A 74 -6.61 17.69 22.01
C THR A 74 -8.05 17.41 21.59
N ASN A 75 -8.76 16.55 22.32
CA ASN A 75 -10.18 16.29 22.09
C ASN A 75 -11.07 17.34 22.75
N PRO A 76 -12.19 17.74 22.09
CA PRO A 76 -13.17 18.64 22.68
C PRO A 76 -14.14 17.88 23.61
N TRP A 77 -13.67 17.50 24.80
CA TRP A 77 -14.50 16.78 25.77
C TRP A 77 -15.69 17.64 26.27
N PRO A 78 -16.89 17.07 26.42
CA PRO A 78 -18.09 17.79 26.85
C PRO A 78 -18.14 17.94 28.38
N ASP A 79 -17.02 18.27 29.02
CA ASP A 79 -16.86 18.29 30.48
C ASP A 79 -17.85 19.24 31.17
N ALA A 80 -18.26 20.32 30.49
CA ALA A 80 -19.24 21.27 31.00
C ALA A 80 -20.65 20.67 31.15
N VAL A 81 -21.00 19.68 30.32
CA VAL A 81 -22.34 19.09 30.31
C VAL A 81 -22.35 17.68 30.90
N GLN A 82 -21.28 16.89 30.74
CA GLN A 82 -21.14 15.54 31.27
C GLN A 82 -19.69 15.26 31.74
N PRO A 83 -19.30 15.77 32.92
CA PRO A 83 -17.94 15.64 33.45
C PRO A 83 -17.45 14.19 33.63
N SER A 84 -18.38 13.25 33.81
CA SER A 84 -18.10 11.82 34.01
C SER A 84 -17.71 11.08 32.73
N LEU A 85 -18.01 11.64 31.56
CA LEU A 85 -17.79 10.96 30.28
C LEU A 85 -16.30 10.76 30.00
N ARG A 86 -15.50 11.82 30.09
CA ARG A 86 -14.06 11.75 29.81
C ARG A 86 -13.35 10.72 30.69
N PRO A 87 -13.47 10.72 32.03
CA PRO A 87 -12.84 9.72 32.86
C PRO A 87 -13.27 8.28 32.53
N ALA A 88 -14.56 8.05 32.23
CA ALA A 88 -15.07 6.73 31.90
C ALA A 88 -14.51 6.21 30.57
N ILE A 89 -14.53 7.04 29.52
CA ILE A 89 -14.05 6.65 28.20
C ILE A 89 -12.53 6.48 28.20
N MET A 90 -11.77 7.34 28.88
CA MET A 90 -10.31 7.21 28.93
C MET A 90 -9.84 5.97 29.69
N GLU A 91 -10.53 5.58 30.77
CA GLU A 91 -10.25 4.31 31.45
C GLU A 91 -10.56 3.13 30.52
N TYR A 92 -11.70 3.13 29.83
CA TYR A 92 -12.03 2.10 28.84
C TYR A 92 -10.97 2.01 27.74
N VAL A 93 -10.62 3.14 27.12
CA VAL A 93 -9.62 3.21 26.04
C VAL A 93 -8.29 2.63 26.50
N LYS A 94 -7.79 3.03 27.67
CA LYS A 94 -6.52 2.53 28.21
C LYS A 94 -6.51 1.00 28.30
N ARG A 95 -7.54 0.41 28.91
CA ARG A 95 -7.64 -1.05 29.09
C ARG A 95 -7.77 -1.79 27.77
N VAL A 96 -8.52 -1.24 26.81
CA VAL A 96 -8.74 -1.87 25.51
C VAL A 96 -7.50 -1.74 24.61
N VAL A 97 -6.73 -0.67 24.72
CA VAL A 97 -5.42 -0.55 24.06
C VAL A 97 -4.44 -1.58 24.61
N ASP A 98 -4.38 -1.79 25.92
CA ASP A 98 -3.53 -2.83 26.53
C ASP A 98 -3.87 -4.25 26.01
N ILE A 99 -5.15 -4.52 25.75
CA ILE A 99 -5.59 -5.78 25.12
C ILE A 99 -5.18 -5.82 23.64
N ALA A 100 -5.35 -4.72 22.91
CA ALA A 100 -4.96 -4.63 21.51
C ALA A 100 -3.45 -4.90 21.33
N ASP A 101 -2.62 -4.38 22.24
CA ASP A 101 -1.18 -4.65 22.28
C ASP A 101 -0.88 -6.14 22.47
N GLN A 102 -1.57 -6.82 23.40
CA GLN A 102 -1.43 -8.26 23.63
C GLN A 102 -1.92 -9.10 22.44
N LEU A 103 -3.01 -8.68 21.79
CA LEU A 103 -3.51 -9.33 20.58
C LEU A 103 -2.53 -9.16 19.42
N ARG A 104 -1.93 -7.98 19.25
CA ARG A 104 -0.87 -7.72 18.28
C ARG A 104 0.33 -8.63 18.53
N GLU A 105 0.78 -8.79 19.77
CA GLU A 105 1.85 -9.74 20.10
C GLU A 105 1.48 -11.17 19.74
N SER A 106 0.26 -11.59 20.08
CA SER A 106 -0.26 -12.91 19.74
C SER A 106 -0.35 -13.13 18.22
N MET A 107 -0.71 -12.10 17.46
CA MET A 107 -0.70 -12.13 15.99
C MET A 107 0.70 -12.27 15.43
N CYS A 108 1.70 -11.58 15.99
CA CYS A 108 3.10 -11.74 15.60
C CYS A 108 3.57 -13.19 15.85
N LEU A 109 3.33 -13.71 17.05
CA LEU A 109 3.70 -15.08 17.43
C LEU A 109 3.01 -16.13 16.55
N ALA A 110 1.73 -15.92 16.20
CA ALA A 110 0.99 -16.80 15.30
C ALA A 110 1.59 -16.85 13.87
N MET A 111 2.29 -15.80 13.46
CA MET A 111 3.02 -15.74 12.18
C MET A 111 4.51 -16.09 12.31
N ASN A 112 4.94 -16.61 13.47
CA ASN A 112 6.34 -16.90 13.78
C ASN A 112 7.26 -15.67 13.70
N ILE A 113 6.71 -14.48 13.99
CA ILE A 113 7.45 -13.21 14.02
C ILE A 113 7.72 -12.84 15.47
N ASN A 114 8.96 -12.46 15.77
CA ASN A 114 9.27 -11.92 17.09
C ASN A 114 8.56 -10.57 17.25
N PRO A 115 7.68 -10.39 18.26
CA PRO A 115 6.92 -9.13 18.43
C PRO A 115 7.82 -7.87 18.48
N ARG A 116 9.07 -8.03 18.93
CA ARG A 116 10.06 -6.94 18.99
C ARG A 116 10.43 -6.37 17.64
N GLU A 117 10.30 -7.14 16.56
CA GLU A 117 10.60 -6.67 15.20
C GLU A 117 9.68 -5.55 14.75
N VAL A 118 8.46 -5.48 15.30
CA VAL A 118 7.47 -4.46 14.95
C VAL A 118 7.26 -3.38 16.00
N ASP A 119 7.97 -3.45 17.14
CA ASP A 119 7.84 -2.45 18.22
C ASP A 119 8.13 -1.01 17.75
N HIS A 120 8.95 -0.84 16.71
CA HIS A 120 9.21 0.47 16.13
C HIS A 120 7.96 1.13 15.49
N LEU A 121 6.96 0.34 15.11
CA LEU A 121 5.70 0.80 14.52
C LEU A 121 4.66 1.19 15.57
N PHE A 122 4.79 0.71 16.81
CA PHE A 122 3.81 0.88 17.87
C PHE A 122 4.41 1.66 19.05
N GLY A 123 3.58 2.30 19.87
CA GLY A 123 4.02 3.13 21.00
C GLY A 123 3.18 2.84 22.24
N PRO A 124 3.78 2.79 23.45
CA PRO A 124 3.02 2.64 24.70
C PRO A 124 1.95 3.72 24.86
N PHE A 125 0.84 3.43 25.54
CA PHE A 125 -0.28 4.35 25.72
C PHE A 125 0.12 5.69 26.36
N ASP A 126 0.89 5.64 27.45
CA ASP A 126 1.31 6.80 28.25
C ASP A 126 2.68 7.37 27.80
N CYS A 127 2.96 7.42 26.48
CA CYS A 127 4.23 7.96 25.94
C CYS A 127 4.02 9.18 25.03
N THR A 128 5.11 9.86 24.65
CA THR A 128 5.06 11.08 23.80
C THR A 128 4.60 10.80 22.36
N ASP A 129 4.70 9.55 21.90
CA ASP A 129 4.30 9.13 20.57
C ASP A 129 3.65 7.74 20.64
N PRO A 130 2.41 7.66 21.16
CA PRO A 130 1.72 6.39 21.37
C PRO A 130 1.27 5.78 20.04
N SER A 131 0.92 4.49 20.07
CA SER A 131 0.11 3.86 19.01
C SER A 131 -1.13 4.71 18.75
N PHE A 132 -1.46 4.96 17.48
CA PHE A 132 -2.62 5.78 17.16
C PHE A 132 -3.91 4.99 17.44
N TRP A 133 -4.87 5.64 18.10
CA TRP A 133 -6.19 5.08 18.28
C TRP A 133 -7.25 6.14 18.03
N SER A 134 -8.42 5.70 17.57
CA SER A 134 -9.66 6.48 17.70
C SER A 134 -10.74 5.62 18.33
N VAL A 135 -11.64 6.25 19.08
CA VAL A 135 -12.80 5.61 19.67
C VAL A 135 -14.04 6.35 19.21
N LYS A 136 -15.06 5.61 18.78
CA LYS A 136 -16.36 6.20 18.44
C LYS A 136 -17.36 5.80 19.50
N LEU A 137 -18.08 6.79 20.02
CA LEU A 137 -19.29 6.56 20.79
C LEU A 137 -20.44 6.58 19.79
N VAL A 138 -21.15 5.47 19.62
CA VAL A 138 -22.18 5.35 18.58
C VAL A 138 -23.51 4.91 19.18
N SER A 139 -24.58 5.58 18.81
CA SER A 139 -25.96 5.25 19.19
C SER A 139 -26.85 5.17 17.97
N TYR A 140 -27.60 4.07 17.85
CA TYR A 140 -28.62 3.88 16.84
C TYR A 140 -29.98 3.97 17.53
N PRO A 141 -30.78 5.02 17.28
CA PRO A 141 -32.07 5.15 17.92
C PRO A 141 -33.03 4.01 17.48
N PRO A 142 -34.04 3.66 18.30
CA PRO A 142 -35.11 2.75 17.90
C PRO A 142 -35.74 3.17 16.58
N VAL A 143 -36.17 2.22 15.76
CA VAL A 143 -36.91 2.53 14.53
C VAL A 143 -38.31 3.01 14.93
N PRO A 144 -38.70 4.26 14.63
CA PRO A 144 -40.06 4.73 14.90
C PRO A 144 -41.10 3.88 14.19
N SER A 145 -42.27 3.67 14.81
CA SER A 145 -43.34 2.82 14.27
C SER A 145 -43.80 3.23 12.85
N HIS A 146 -43.68 4.51 12.48
CA HIS A 146 -44.02 5.02 11.14
C HIS A 146 -42.91 4.82 10.09
N GLN A 147 -41.68 4.50 10.51
CA GLN A 147 -40.55 4.16 9.63
C GLN A 147 -40.32 2.64 9.53
N ALA A 148 -40.99 1.85 10.39
CA ALA A 148 -41.01 0.41 10.26
C ALA A 148 -41.58 0.05 8.87
N THR A 149 -40.79 -0.66 8.07
CA THR A 149 -41.24 -1.09 6.74
C THR A 149 -42.45 -2.01 6.90
N THR A 150 -43.42 -1.93 5.99
CA THR A 150 -44.60 -2.81 5.98
C THR A 150 -44.23 -4.29 5.83
N SER A 151 -43.03 -4.59 5.35
CA SER A 151 -42.45 -5.93 5.25
C SER A 151 -41.69 -6.39 6.50
N GLY A 152 -41.43 -5.52 7.49
CA GLY A 152 -40.59 -5.84 8.66
C GLY A 152 -39.10 -5.92 8.36
N GLU A 153 -38.66 -5.55 7.15
CA GLU A 153 -37.25 -5.49 6.76
C GLU A 153 -36.51 -4.43 7.57
N PRO A 154 -35.30 -4.75 8.08
CA PRO A 154 -34.52 -3.83 8.90
C PRO A 154 -33.99 -2.65 8.07
N LEU A 155 -33.84 -1.50 8.71
CA LEU A 155 -33.28 -0.29 8.10
C LEU A 155 -31.75 -0.32 8.17
N GLN A 156 -31.08 0.44 7.30
CA GLN A 156 -29.62 0.56 7.35
C GLN A 156 -29.20 1.44 8.55
N GLY A 157 -28.37 0.91 9.44
CA GLY A 157 -27.64 1.70 10.44
C GLY A 157 -26.30 2.20 9.89
N VAL A 158 -25.43 1.27 9.49
CA VAL A 158 -24.18 1.53 8.78
C VAL A 158 -24.11 0.60 7.58
N GLY A 159 -23.78 1.15 6.41
CA GLY A 159 -23.58 0.36 5.20
C GLY A 159 -22.43 -0.65 5.33
N ALA A 160 -22.41 -1.62 4.41
CA ALA A 160 -21.30 -2.57 4.33
C ALA A 160 -19.96 -1.83 4.19
N HIS A 161 -18.99 -2.17 5.04
CA HIS A 161 -17.64 -1.63 5.00
C HIS A 161 -16.59 -2.57 5.59
N THR A 162 -15.32 -2.35 5.24
CA THR A 162 -14.14 -2.84 5.95
C THR A 162 -13.54 -1.69 6.75
N ASP A 163 -12.90 -2.02 7.89
CA ASP A 163 -12.18 -1.02 8.66
C ASP A 163 -10.77 -0.83 8.12
N SER A 164 -10.36 0.42 7.90
CA SER A 164 -9.03 0.74 7.35
C SER A 164 -7.89 0.69 8.38
N ASN A 165 -8.17 0.30 9.62
CA ASN A 165 -7.22 0.31 10.73
C ASN A 165 -6.43 -1.01 10.82
N PHE A 166 -5.68 -1.21 11.91
CA PHE A 166 -4.99 -2.47 12.17
C PHE A 166 -5.94 -3.51 12.80
N MET A 167 -6.66 -3.13 13.86
CA MET A 167 -7.74 -3.94 14.42
C MET A 167 -8.76 -3.06 15.14
N THR A 168 -9.99 -3.54 15.21
CA THR A 168 -11.07 -2.88 15.94
C THR A 168 -11.52 -3.78 17.09
N LEU A 169 -11.74 -3.17 18.27
CA LEU A 169 -12.32 -3.83 19.44
C LEU A 169 -13.60 -3.10 19.82
N ILE A 170 -14.72 -3.81 19.84
CA ILE A 170 -16.05 -3.24 19.97
C ILE A 170 -16.69 -3.74 21.26
N CYS A 171 -16.93 -2.82 22.20
CA CYS A 171 -17.90 -3.00 23.26
C CYS A 171 -19.27 -2.61 22.72
N GLN A 172 -20.27 -3.47 22.82
CA GLN A 172 -21.65 -3.20 22.38
C GLN A 172 -22.63 -3.58 23.49
N ASP A 173 -23.82 -3.00 23.47
CA ASP A 173 -24.86 -3.38 24.44
C ASP A 173 -25.33 -4.83 24.26
N SER A 174 -25.82 -5.41 25.36
CA SER A 174 -26.30 -6.79 25.45
C SER A 174 -27.76 -6.97 25.04
N HIS A 175 -28.45 -5.90 24.62
CA HIS A 175 -29.91 -5.89 24.43
C HIS A 175 -30.33 -5.73 22.96
N SER A 176 -29.43 -5.34 22.07
CA SER A 176 -29.78 -4.92 20.71
C SER A 176 -28.92 -5.60 19.65
N SER A 177 -29.58 -6.28 18.71
CA SER A 177 -28.93 -6.86 17.54
C SER A 177 -28.72 -5.83 16.43
N GLY A 178 -27.87 -6.17 15.46
CA GLY A 178 -27.77 -5.41 14.21
C GLY A 178 -26.43 -5.53 13.51
N LEU A 179 -25.34 -5.80 14.23
CA LEU A 179 -24.04 -6.01 13.62
C LEU A 179 -24.05 -7.32 12.81
N GLN A 180 -23.66 -7.23 11.53
CA GLN A 180 -23.53 -8.37 10.64
C GLN A 180 -22.15 -8.40 10.00
N VAL A 181 -21.56 -9.59 9.89
CA VAL A 181 -20.29 -9.86 9.20
C VAL A 181 -20.55 -10.65 7.93
N GLN A 182 -19.80 -10.36 6.86
CA GLN A 182 -19.92 -11.10 5.61
C GLN A 182 -19.03 -12.35 5.64
N HIS A 183 -19.60 -13.51 5.36
CA HIS A 183 -18.84 -14.76 5.27
C HIS A 183 -18.01 -14.82 3.97
N VAL A 184 -16.92 -15.59 3.95
CA VAL A 184 -16.00 -15.69 2.79
C VAL A 184 -16.70 -16.15 1.50
N GLY A 185 -17.72 -17.01 1.63
CA GLY A 185 -18.56 -17.50 0.53
C GLY A 185 -19.73 -16.58 0.14
N GLY A 186 -19.82 -15.38 0.71
CA GLY A 186 -21.01 -14.52 0.63
C GLY A 186 -22.03 -14.84 1.72
N GLY A 187 -23.07 -14.01 1.81
CA GLY A 187 -24.04 -14.05 2.92
C GLY A 187 -23.60 -13.26 4.15
N TRP A 188 -24.57 -12.84 4.95
CA TRP A 188 -24.38 -12.04 6.16
C TRP A 188 -24.69 -12.89 7.39
N ILE A 189 -23.80 -12.87 8.38
CA ILE A 189 -23.93 -13.57 9.66
C ILE A 189 -24.18 -12.51 10.73
N ASP A 190 -25.24 -12.67 11.51
CA ASP A 190 -25.50 -11.83 12.68
C ASP A 190 -24.47 -12.08 13.79
N VAL A 191 -23.89 -11.00 14.29
CA VAL A 191 -23.13 -11.03 15.55
C VAL A 191 -24.15 -10.89 16.68
N PRO A 192 -24.29 -11.88 17.56
CA PRO A 192 -25.25 -11.80 18.65
C PRO A 192 -24.90 -10.64 19.59
N PRO A 193 -25.89 -10.08 20.32
CA PRO A 193 -25.61 -9.23 21.47
C PRO A 193 -24.66 -9.94 22.43
N THR A 194 -23.73 -9.19 23.01
CA THR A 194 -22.67 -9.71 23.87
C THR A 194 -22.76 -9.06 25.25
N GLU A 195 -22.37 -9.80 26.28
CA GLU A 195 -22.19 -9.22 27.61
C GLU A 195 -21.06 -8.17 27.60
N PRO A 196 -21.06 -7.19 28.52
CA PRO A 196 -20.02 -6.17 28.60
C PRO A 196 -18.59 -6.71 28.78
N SER A 197 -18.43 -7.95 29.28
CA SER A 197 -17.14 -8.64 29.43
C SER A 197 -16.65 -9.36 28.16
N ILE A 198 -17.37 -9.20 27.04
CA ILE A 198 -17.01 -9.75 25.73
C ILE A 198 -16.84 -8.59 24.72
N LEU A 199 -15.65 -8.51 24.12
CA LEU A 199 -15.39 -7.61 23.00
C LEU A 199 -15.61 -8.35 21.68
N VAL A 200 -16.31 -7.71 20.75
CA VAL A 200 -16.30 -8.13 19.34
C VAL A 200 -15.05 -7.53 18.70
N CYS A 201 -14.15 -8.38 18.23
CA CYS A 201 -12.89 -7.96 17.63
C CYS A 201 -12.91 -8.23 16.14
N ASN A 202 -12.38 -7.31 15.33
CA ASN A 202 -12.13 -7.56 13.92
C ASN A 202 -10.76 -7.06 13.45
N ILE A 203 -10.27 -7.73 12.43
CA ILE A 203 -9.05 -7.38 11.71
C ILE A 203 -9.36 -6.28 10.71
N GLY A 204 -8.50 -5.27 10.66
CA GLY A 204 -8.59 -4.18 9.69
C GLY A 204 -7.67 -4.37 8.49
N GLU A 205 -7.86 -3.52 7.47
CA GLU A 205 -7.13 -3.58 6.21
C GLU A 205 -5.61 -3.40 6.36
N LEU A 206 -5.14 -2.66 7.37
CA LEU A 206 -3.70 -2.53 7.62
C LEU A 206 -3.09 -3.85 8.08
N SER A 207 -3.81 -4.64 8.89
CA SER A 207 -3.34 -5.97 9.29
C SER A 207 -3.34 -6.95 8.12
N GLU A 208 -4.34 -6.86 7.23
CA GLU A 208 -4.38 -7.66 6.00
C GLU A 208 -3.16 -7.34 5.11
N ILE A 209 -2.81 -6.06 4.92
CA ILE A 209 -1.60 -5.68 4.17
C ILE A 209 -0.33 -6.12 4.89
N TRP A 210 -0.24 -5.83 6.18
CA TRP A 210 0.92 -6.14 7.01
C TRP A 210 1.25 -7.63 6.97
N SER A 211 0.24 -8.49 7.13
CA SER A 211 0.36 -9.95 7.12
C SER A 211 0.37 -10.58 5.72
N ASN A 212 0.52 -9.77 4.67
CA ASN A 212 0.52 -10.21 3.28
C ASN A 212 -0.71 -11.07 2.92
N GLY A 213 -1.88 -10.72 3.46
CA GLY A 213 -3.15 -11.40 3.23
C GLY A 213 -3.44 -12.59 4.15
N TYR A 214 -2.58 -12.89 5.12
CA TYR A 214 -2.83 -13.98 6.07
C TYR A 214 -4.01 -13.68 7.01
N PHE A 215 -4.10 -12.46 7.55
CA PHE A 215 -5.30 -12.02 8.28
C PHE A 215 -6.27 -11.30 7.36
N LEU A 216 -7.58 -11.52 7.56
CA LEU A 216 -8.61 -11.03 6.65
C LEU A 216 -9.34 -9.80 7.20
N ALA A 217 -9.37 -8.71 6.43
CA ALA A 217 -10.24 -7.57 6.70
C ALA A 217 -11.64 -7.84 6.11
N THR A 218 -12.60 -8.13 6.98
CA THR A 218 -13.90 -8.67 6.54
C THR A 218 -14.99 -7.59 6.47
N PRO A 219 -15.76 -7.52 5.36
CA PRO A 219 -16.88 -6.60 5.26
C PRO A 219 -17.90 -6.87 6.37
N HIS A 220 -18.36 -5.80 7.01
CA HIS A 220 -19.36 -5.83 8.06
C HIS A 220 -20.32 -4.64 7.90
N ARG A 221 -21.52 -4.73 8.48
CA ARG A 221 -22.55 -3.69 8.43
C ARG A 221 -23.34 -3.66 9.73
N VAL A 222 -24.11 -2.59 9.95
CA VAL A 222 -25.06 -2.53 11.07
C VAL A 222 -26.46 -2.29 10.52
N LEU A 223 -27.41 -3.13 10.91
CA LEU A 223 -28.82 -3.00 10.63
C LEU A 223 -29.56 -2.46 11.87
N ARG A 224 -30.64 -1.71 11.63
CA ARG A 224 -31.57 -1.22 12.64
C ARG A 224 -32.86 -2.04 12.55
N HIS A 225 -33.03 -2.98 13.47
CA HIS A 225 -34.23 -3.81 13.52
C HIS A 225 -35.38 -3.06 14.20
N SER A 226 -36.60 -3.21 13.67
CA SER A 226 -37.81 -2.66 14.29
C SER A 226 -38.15 -3.32 15.64
N SER A 227 -37.63 -4.52 15.90
CA SER A 227 -37.69 -5.20 17.19
C SER A 227 -36.83 -4.54 18.28
N ASN A 228 -35.89 -3.67 17.91
CA ASN A 228 -35.06 -2.97 18.89
C ASN A 228 -35.89 -1.88 19.56
N THR A 229 -36.33 -2.15 20.80
CA THR A 229 -37.15 -1.24 21.62
C THR A 229 -36.33 -0.16 22.32
N HIS A 230 -35.01 -0.29 22.33
CA HIS A 230 -34.05 0.63 22.95
C HIS A 230 -32.98 1.06 21.94
N SER A 231 -32.30 2.18 22.22
CA SER A 231 -31.19 2.62 21.39
C SER A 231 -30.03 1.63 21.47
N ARG A 232 -29.59 1.11 20.33
CA ARG A 232 -28.38 0.28 20.26
C ARG A 232 -27.16 1.16 20.46
N THR A 233 -26.32 0.86 21.43
CA THR A 233 -25.09 1.61 21.73
C THR A 233 -23.87 0.72 21.51
N SER A 234 -22.82 1.29 20.91
CA SER A 234 -21.54 0.60 20.76
C SER A 234 -20.36 1.58 20.82
N ILE A 235 -19.24 1.11 21.34
CA ILE A 235 -17.99 1.83 21.55
C ILE A 235 -16.86 1.10 20.81
N PRO A 236 -16.81 1.16 19.46
CA PRO A 236 -15.68 0.65 18.71
C PRO A 236 -14.42 1.48 18.97
N LEU A 237 -13.34 0.82 19.37
CA LEU A 237 -11.99 1.35 19.42
C LEU A 237 -11.19 0.84 18.22
N PHE A 238 -10.69 1.77 17.42
CA PHE A 238 -9.88 1.52 16.23
C PHE A 238 -8.40 1.65 16.61
N TYR A 239 -7.71 0.52 16.78
CA TYR A 239 -6.29 0.47 17.12
C TYR A 239 -5.42 0.47 15.86
N ASN A 240 -4.36 1.26 15.86
CA ASN A 240 -3.40 1.41 14.76
C ASN A 240 -1.96 1.50 15.28
N PRO A 241 -0.97 1.26 14.41
CA PRO A 241 0.39 1.72 14.65
C PRO A 241 0.44 3.25 14.82
N LYS A 242 1.62 3.78 15.16
CA LYS A 242 1.88 5.22 15.26
C LYS A 242 1.42 5.97 14.01
N LEU A 243 1.05 7.23 14.18
CA LEU A 243 0.45 8.03 13.11
C LEU A 243 1.38 8.23 11.91
N ASP A 244 2.69 8.23 12.11
CA ASP A 244 3.71 8.33 11.05
C ASP A 244 4.22 6.99 10.54
N ALA A 245 3.71 5.87 11.07
CA ALA A 245 4.10 4.54 10.63
C ALA A 245 3.68 4.28 9.18
N VAL A 246 4.54 3.55 8.47
CA VAL A 246 4.27 3.04 7.12
C VAL A 246 4.25 1.53 7.18
N ILE A 247 3.06 0.96 6.96
CA ILE A 247 2.87 -0.49 6.96
C ILE A 247 3.30 -1.07 5.63
N LYS A 248 4.09 -2.15 5.71
CA LYS A 248 4.55 -2.93 4.57
C LYS A 248 4.22 -4.40 4.82
N PRO A 249 3.96 -5.19 3.76
CA PRO A 249 3.86 -6.65 3.90
C PRO A 249 5.13 -7.21 4.52
N ILE A 250 4.97 -8.03 5.55
CA ILE A 250 6.06 -8.81 6.16
C ILE A 250 6.20 -10.13 5.42
N ASN A 251 7.40 -10.71 5.45
CA ASN A 251 7.57 -12.08 5.01
C ASN A 251 6.95 -13.02 6.05
N THR A 252 6.05 -13.90 5.62
CA THR A 252 5.31 -14.82 6.49
C THR A 252 5.78 -16.27 6.36
N ASP A 253 6.98 -16.52 5.83
CA ASP A 253 7.61 -17.86 5.69
C ASP A 253 6.64 -18.94 5.16
N GLY A 254 5.91 -18.61 4.09
CA GLY A 254 4.99 -19.55 3.43
C GLY A 254 3.61 -19.68 4.07
N LEU A 255 3.28 -18.89 5.10
CA LEU A 255 1.90 -18.69 5.57
C LEU A 255 1.13 -17.83 4.54
N MET A 256 0.83 -18.39 3.37
CA MET A 256 -0.02 -17.77 2.36
C MET A 256 -1.40 -18.41 2.37
N TRP A 257 -2.39 -17.68 2.86
CA TRP A 257 -3.79 -18.10 2.79
C TRP A 257 -4.38 -17.77 1.42
N HIS A 258 -4.87 -18.79 0.71
CA HIS A 258 -5.46 -18.64 -0.62
C HIS A 258 -6.94 -18.30 -0.47
N ARG A 259 -7.33 -17.09 -0.90
CA ARG A 259 -8.72 -16.66 -0.93
C ARG A 259 -9.48 -17.41 -2.04
N CYS A 260 -10.72 -17.85 -1.80
CA CYS A 260 -11.67 -18.02 -2.90
C CYS A 260 -11.91 -16.65 -3.54
N GLU A 261 -11.87 -16.51 -4.87
CA GLU A 261 -12.09 -15.24 -5.57
C GLU A 261 -13.29 -14.47 -5.02
N GLN A 262 -13.05 -13.49 -4.15
CA GLN A 262 -14.04 -12.49 -3.80
C GLN A 262 -13.87 -11.36 -4.79
N LYS A 263 -14.90 -11.07 -5.58
CA LYS A 263 -15.01 -9.84 -6.36
C LYS A 263 -14.59 -8.68 -5.45
N GLN A 264 -13.57 -7.92 -5.86
CA GLN A 264 -12.98 -6.83 -5.08
C GLN A 264 -14.07 -5.94 -4.46
N TRP A 265 -14.24 -6.03 -3.13
CA TRP A 265 -15.14 -5.13 -2.39
C TRP A 265 -14.52 -3.72 -2.22
N ARG A 266 -13.20 -3.60 -2.41
CA ARG A 266 -12.50 -2.31 -2.40
C ARG A 266 -13.04 -1.44 -3.55
N HIS A 267 -13.80 -0.40 -3.20
CA HIS A 267 -14.20 0.62 -4.17
C HIS A 267 -12.97 1.13 -4.91
N LYS A 268 -13.00 1.12 -6.26
CA LYS A 268 -11.88 1.53 -7.13
C LYS A 268 -11.28 2.90 -6.76
N ASN A 269 -12.10 3.78 -6.18
CA ASN A 269 -11.73 5.15 -5.78
C ASN A 269 -11.21 5.26 -4.33
N ASN A 270 -11.15 4.15 -3.58
CA ASN A 270 -10.74 4.13 -2.17
C ASN A 270 -9.54 3.21 -1.92
N LYS A 271 -8.42 3.49 -2.59
CA LYS A 271 -7.17 2.75 -2.37
C LYS A 271 -6.64 2.99 -0.95
N LEU A 272 -6.36 1.93 -0.21
CA LEU A 272 -5.63 2.04 1.05
C LEU A 272 -4.17 2.45 0.75
N LEU A 273 -3.68 3.46 1.45
CA LEU A 273 -2.32 3.98 1.30
C LEU A 273 -1.39 3.28 2.30
N GLY A 274 -0.07 3.29 2.08
CA GLY A 274 0.85 2.60 2.99
C GLY A 274 1.02 3.27 4.36
N GLY A 275 0.72 4.57 4.48
CA GLY A 275 0.90 5.34 5.71
C GLY A 275 -0.35 5.41 6.58
N VAL A 276 -0.20 5.16 7.88
CA VAL A 276 -1.31 5.17 8.87
C VAL A 276 -1.98 6.54 8.89
N GLY A 277 -1.23 7.61 9.16
CA GLY A 277 -1.78 8.95 9.29
C GLY A 277 -2.45 9.46 8.02
N VAL A 278 -1.91 9.11 6.84
CA VAL A 278 -2.54 9.49 5.56
C VAL A 278 -3.89 8.79 5.39
N ASN A 279 -4.00 7.50 5.77
CA ASN A 279 -5.28 6.78 5.76
C ASN A 279 -6.26 7.35 6.79
N SER A 280 -5.81 7.62 8.02
CA SER A 280 -6.64 8.21 9.07
C SER A 280 -7.19 9.58 8.63
N PHE A 281 -6.35 10.41 8.03
CA PHE A 281 -6.75 11.74 7.56
C PHE A 281 -7.69 11.66 6.35
N LYS A 282 -7.43 10.72 5.43
CA LYS A 282 -8.33 10.37 4.32
C LYS A 282 -9.69 9.89 4.83
N SER A 283 -9.72 9.07 5.89
CA SER A 283 -10.95 8.58 6.50
C SER A 283 -11.76 9.74 7.08
N LEU A 284 -11.14 10.63 7.86
CA LEU A 284 -11.78 11.84 8.39
C LEU A 284 -12.40 12.68 7.26
N ALA A 285 -11.65 12.91 6.18
CA ALA A 285 -12.10 13.71 5.06
C ALA A 285 -13.32 13.12 4.34
N ARG A 286 -13.43 11.79 4.30
CA ARG A 286 -14.55 11.07 3.69
C ARG A 286 -15.76 10.95 4.60
N SER A 287 -15.54 10.67 5.88
CA SER A 287 -16.61 10.47 6.87
C SER A 287 -17.26 11.79 7.29
N HIS A 288 -16.51 12.89 7.28
CA HIS A 288 -16.99 14.20 7.72
C HIS A 288 -16.65 15.31 6.72
N PRO A 289 -17.14 15.24 5.46
CA PRO A 289 -16.71 16.13 4.38
C PRO A 289 -16.98 17.61 4.69
N ASN A 290 -18.09 17.93 5.37
CA ASN A 290 -18.43 19.30 5.77
C ASN A 290 -17.47 19.84 6.84
N MET A 291 -17.11 19.01 7.83
CA MET A 291 -16.13 19.39 8.86
C MET A 291 -14.74 19.54 8.24
N PHE A 292 -14.36 18.61 7.37
CA PHE A 292 -13.11 18.67 6.64
C PHE A 292 -13.02 19.95 5.79
N GLN A 293 -14.06 20.30 5.04
CA GLN A 293 -14.10 21.53 4.27
C GLN A 293 -14.01 22.79 5.15
N ARG A 294 -14.67 22.79 6.32
CA ARG A 294 -14.67 23.92 7.25
C ARG A 294 -13.30 24.16 7.90
N HIS A 295 -12.62 23.10 8.32
CA HIS A 295 -11.38 23.18 9.11
C HIS A 295 -10.10 22.97 8.28
N HIS A 296 -10.22 22.45 7.06
CA HIS A 296 -9.12 22.16 6.14
C HIS A 296 -9.44 22.68 4.72
N SER A 297 -10.00 23.89 4.64
CA SER A 297 -10.37 24.53 3.37
C SER A 297 -9.17 24.72 2.43
N ASP A 298 -7.95 24.76 2.99
CA ASP A 298 -6.69 24.81 2.26
C ASP A 298 -6.31 23.49 1.57
N LEU A 299 -7.07 22.41 1.79
CA LEU A 299 -6.78 21.06 1.27
C LEU A 299 -7.86 20.58 0.28
N ARG A 300 -7.49 19.62 -0.57
CA ARG A 300 -8.39 18.88 -1.47
C ARG A 300 -8.07 17.40 -1.50
N ILE A 301 -9.10 16.59 -1.75
CA ILE A 301 -9.01 15.14 -1.90
C ILE A 301 -8.91 14.82 -3.40
N LEU A 302 -7.88 14.09 -3.81
CA LEU A 302 -7.72 13.60 -5.18
C LEU A 302 -8.61 12.37 -5.44
N ALA A 303 -8.78 11.99 -6.71
CA ALA A 303 -9.65 10.86 -7.10
C ALA A 303 -9.22 9.51 -6.51
N ASP A 304 -7.93 9.35 -6.19
CA ASP A 304 -7.37 8.16 -5.51
C ASP A 304 -7.45 8.25 -3.96
N GLY A 305 -7.99 9.36 -3.45
CA GLY A 305 -8.17 9.67 -2.05
C GLY A 305 -6.96 10.29 -1.34
N ARG A 306 -5.85 10.59 -2.05
CA ARG A 306 -4.76 11.37 -1.45
C ARG A 306 -5.23 12.79 -1.13
N ILE A 307 -4.81 13.30 0.03
CA ILE A 307 -5.08 14.68 0.44
C ILE A 307 -3.86 15.53 0.07
N VAL A 308 -4.10 16.65 -0.62
CA VAL A 308 -3.06 17.60 -1.04
C VAL A 308 -3.49 19.02 -0.69
N ARG A 309 -2.53 19.96 -0.61
CA ARG A 309 -2.85 21.39 -0.52
C ARG A 309 -3.47 21.88 -1.83
N ARG A 310 -4.40 22.83 -1.74
CA ARG A 310 -4.95 23.54 -2.91
C ARG A 310 -3.89 24.49 -3.47
N ASP A 311 -3.81 24.60 -4.79
CA ASP A 311 -2.90 25.55 -5.43
C ASP A 311 -3.44 26.98 -5.31
N ALA A 312 -2.56 27.99 -5.26
CA ALA A 312 -2.95 29.40 -5.20
C ALA A 312 -3.83 29.85 -6.38
N ARG A 313 -3.81 29.12 -7.52
CA ARG A 313 -4.67 29.38 -8.69
C ARG A 313 -6.12 28.89 -8.50
N ASP A 314 -6.38 27.94 -7.59
CA ASP A 314 -7.72 27.43 -7.32
C ASP A 314 -8.59 28.44 -6.56
N ASN A 315 -7.97 29.34 -5.79
CA ASN A 315 -8.67 30.40 -5.05
C ASN A 315 -9.26 31.50 -5.95
N ALA A 316 -8.78 31.63 -7.20
CA ALA A 316 -9.31 32.60 -8.15
C ALA A 316 -10.66 32.18 -8.77
N SER A 317 -11.02 30.90 -8.66
CA SER A 317 -12.19 30.33 -9.35
C SER A 317 -13.49 30.41 -8.56
N PHE A 318 -13.46 30.78 -7.28
CA PHE A 318 -14.64 30.80 -6.39
C PHE A 318 -15.32 32.17 -6.25
N VAL A 319 -14.82 33.23 -6.91
CA VAL A 319 -15.44 34.57 -6.89
C VAL A 319 -16.32 34.85 -8.12
N LEU A 320 -16.35 33.96 -9.12
CA LEU A 320 -17.02 34.21 -10.40
C LEU A 320 -17.82 32.99 -10.89
N CYS A 321 -18.82 32.53 -10.14
CA CYS A 321 -19.92 31.75 -10.74
C CYS A 321 -21.15 31.66 -9.83
N GLY A 322 -21.79 32.81 -9.60
CA GLY A 322 -23.23 32.83 -9.34
C GLY A 322 -23.91 33.39 -10.57
N LEU A 323 -24.65 32.56 -11.31
CA LEU A 323 -25.88 32.89 -12.09
C LEU A 323 -26.16 31.88 -13.25
N PHE A 324 -27.38 31.34 -13.21
CA PHE A 324 -28.23 30.77 -14.28
C PHE A 324 -28.06 29.33 -14.83
N VAL A 325 -29.06 28.49 -14.44
CA VAL A 325 -30.02 27.68 -15.24
C VAL A 325 -29.56 26.39 -15.99
N ALA A 326 -30.30 25.30 -15.73
CA ALA A 326 -30.28 23.96 -16.36
C ALA A 326 -31.21 23.89 -17.62
N PRO A 327 -31.62 22.73 -18.20
CA PRO A 327 -31.09 21.34 -18.25
C PRO A 327 -31.13 20.71 -19.69
N THR A 328 -30.75 19.42 -19.83
CA THR A 328 -31.24 18.32 -20.73
C THR A 328 -30.08 17.36 -21.08
N GLY A 329 -30.17 16.03 -21.18
CA GLY A 329 -31.25 15.04 -21.01
C GLY A 329 -30.70 13.58 -21.06
N ARG A 330 -31.47 12.65 -20.44
CA ARG A 330 -31.81 11.21 -20.72
C ARG A 330 -30.88 10.30 -21.57
N ILE A 331 -30.84 8.97 -21.50
CA ILE A 331 -31.38 7.79 -20.74
C ILE A 331 -30.69 6.55 -21.39
N GLY A 332 -30.53 5.42 -20.68
CA GLY A 332 -30.44 4.11 -21.38
C GLY A 332 -29.99 2.90 -20.55
N ASP A 333 -30.95 2.19 -19.95
CA ASP A 333 -30.85 0.87 -19.28
C ASP A 333 -30.57 -0.31 -20.24
N ILE A 334 -30.17 -1.49 -19.71
CA ILE A 334 -30.93 -2.78 -19.70
C ILE A 334 -30.00 -4.02 -19.43
N THR A 335 -30.24 -4.68 -18.28
CA THR A 335 -30.49 -6.12 -17.93
C THR A 335 -29.81 -7.31 -18.70
N ARG A 336 -29.67 -8.59 -18.26
CA ARG A 336 -29.78 -9.42 -17.02
C ARG A 336 -29.32 -10.89 -17.35
N ASN A 337 -28.91 -11.65 -16.32
CA ASN A 337 -29.08 -13.11 -16.07
C ASN A 337 -28.15 -14.20 -16.67
N GLY A 338 -27.76 -15.16 -15.81
CA GLY A 338 -27.47 -16.57 -16.13
C GLY A 338 -26.53 -17.32 -15.15
N PHE A 339 -26.97 -18.44 -14.57
CA PHE A 339 -26.33 -19.29 -13.53
C PHE A 339 -25.59 -20.55 -14.09
N ILE A 340 -24.71 -21.22 -13.30
CA ILE A 340 -24.64 -22.70 -12.96
C ILE A 340 -23.21 -23.19 -12.50
N ASN A 341 -23.19 -24.30 -11.73
CA ASN A 341 -22.27 -24.91 -10.75
C ASN A 341 -21.02 -25.76 -11.19
N ILE A 342 -19.97 -25.71 -10.33
CA ILE A 342 -19.13 -26.74 -9.64
C ILE A 342 -18.59 -28.03 -10.35
N ALA A 343 -17.25 -28.27 -10.30
CA ALA A 343 -16.59 -29.55 -9.90
C ALA A 343 -15.04 -29.47 -9.75
N ARG A 344 -14.50 -30.17 -8.74
CA ARG A 344 -13.06 -30.34 -8.36
C ARG A 344 -12.41 -31.58 -9.02
N LYS A 345 -11.07 -31.58 -9.16
CA LYS A 345 -10.20 -32.72 -8.76
C LYS A 345 -8.71 -32.36 -8.66
N GLU A 346 -8.09 -32.83 -7.58
CA GLU A 346 -6.65 -32.78 -7.25
C GLU A 346 -5.84 -33.86 -7.98
N THR A 347 -4.51 -33.68 -8.08
CA THR A 347 -3.47 -34.70 -7.75
C THR A 347 -2.06 -34.09 -7.77
N ALA A 348 -1.12 -34.73 -7.07
CA ALA A 348 0.11 -34.16 -6.50
C ALA A 348 1.45 -34.67 -7.08
N ARG A 349 2.55 -33.93 -6.78
CA ARG A 349 4.02 -34.21 -6.85
C ARG A 349 4.65 -34.17 -8.27
N ASP A 350 5.81 -33.58 -8.52
CA ASP A 350 7.14 -33.83 -7.93
C ASP A 350 8.14 -32.65 -8.15
N VAL A 351 9.28 -32.64 -7.45
CA VAL A 351 10.31 -31.58 -7.40
C VAL A 351 11.27 -31.64 -8.61
N SER A 352 11.48 -30.52 -9.32
CA SER A 352 12.48 -30.36 -10.39
C SER A 352 12.94 -28.89 -10.52
N SER A 353 14.23 -28.71 -10.81
CA SER A 353 14.98 -27.46 -10.89
C SER A 353 14.67 -26.64 -12.16
N ASP A 354 13.51 -25.99 -12.18
CA ASP A 354 13.10 -25.06 -13.24
C ASP A 354 13.10 -23.60 -12.73
N PRO A 355 13.34 -22.61 -13.62
CA PRO A 355 13.21 -21.20 -13.25
C PRO A 355 11.80 -20.89 -12.74
N ILE A 356 11.69 -20.05 -11.72
CA ILE A 356 10.41 -19.62 -11.13
C ILE A 356 9.64 -18.79 -12.17
N ILE A 357 8.70 -19.44 -12.87
CA ILE A 357 7.76 -18.78 -13.77
C ILE A 357 6.53 -18.36 -12.95
N TYR A 358 6.33 -17.06 -12.77
CA TYR A 358 5.02 -16.54 -12.35
C TYR A 358 4.04 -16.66 -13.54
N LYS A 359 3.37 -17.80 -13.69
CA LYS A 359 2.19 -17.90 -14.55
C LYS A 359 1.03 -17.22 -13.82
N THR A 360 0.38 -16.27 -14.48
CA THR A 360 -1.04 -16.03 -14.26
C THR A 360 -1.77 -17.26 -14.81
N ASP A 361 -2.33 -18.09 -13.93
CA ASP A 361 -3.15 -19.23 -14.35
C ASP A 361 -4.41 -18.73 -15.07
N ILE A 362 -4.39 -18.83 -16.40
CA ILE A 362 -5.60 -18.93 -17.23
C ILE A 362 -5.81 -20.43 -17.44
N GLY A 363 -6.65 -21.04 -16.60
CA GLY A 363 -7.04 -22.44 -16.77
C GLY A 363 -8.10 -22.58 -17.85
N HIS A 364 -7.84 -23.39 -18.88
CA HIS A 364 -8.87 -23.96 -19.74
C HIS A 364 -8.50 -25.40 -20.12
N GLU A 365 -9.33 -26.35 -19.70
CA GLU A 365 -9.79 -27.43 -20.57
C GLU A 365 -11.30 -27.60 -20.38
N SER A 366 -12.07 -27.03 -21.31
CA SER A 366 -13.11 -27.78 -22.00
C SER A 366 -13.45 -27.04 -23.29
N ASN A 367 -13.45 -27.81 -24.38
CA ASN A 367 -13.79 -27.37 -25.73
C ASN A 367 -15.20 -26.75 -25.73
N HIS A 368 -15.32 -25.46 -26.03
CA HIS A 368 -16.23 -24.85 -27.03
C HIS A 368 -16.01 -23.33 -27.03
N ALA A 369 -15.73 -22.80 -28.21
CA ALA A 369 -15.20 -21.46 -28.47
C ALA A 369 -16.12 -20.32 -28.02
N TRP A 370 -15.58 -19.46 -27.16
CA TRP A 370 -15.94 -18.04 -27.07
C TRP A 370 -14.63 -17.26 -27.04
N GLU A 371 -14.21 -16.75 -28.19
CA GLU A 371 -13.06 -15.87 -28.34
C GLU A 371 -13.35 -14.55 -27.60
N GLN A 372 -12.93 -14.44 -26.34
CA GLN A 372 -12.65 -13.13 -25.76
C GLN A 372 -11.32 -12.66 -26.35
N GLU A 373 -11.37 -11.65 -27.22
CA GLU A 373 -10.18 -10.99 -27.76
C GLU A 373 -9.31 -10.50 -26.60
N LEU A 374 -8.21 -11.21 -26.34
CA LEU A 374 -7.12 -10.76 -25.47
C LEU A 374 -6.60 -9.45 -26.09
N GLU A 375 -6.63 -8.35 -25.34
CA GLU A 375 -6.02 -7.10 -25.78
C GLU A 375 -4.56 -7.37 -26.21
N PRO A 376 -4.17 -7.01 -27.44
CA PRO A 376 -2.86 -7.36 -27.98
C PRO A 376 -1.74 -6.71 -27.15
N VAL A 377 -0.62 -7.42 -26.99
CA VAL A 377 0.59 -6.87 -26.35
C VAL A 377 1.23 -5.86 -27.30
N GLU A 378 1.45 -4.63 -26.82
CA GLU A 378 2.00 -3.54 -27.63
C GLU A 378 3.54 -3.52 -27.65
N LYS A 379 4.18 -3.96 -26.55
CA LYS A 379 5.64 -3.88 -26.42
C LYS A 379 6.25 -4.95 -25.50
N ILE A 380 7.53 -5.25 -25.75
CA ILE A 380 8.42 -5.97 -24.84
C ILE A 380 9.28 -4.94 -24.11
N VAL A 381 9.29 -4.98 -22.79
CA VAL A 381 10.11 -4.12 -21.95
C VAL A 381 11.25 -4.92 -21.34
N LEU A 382 12.50 -4.52 -21.59
CA LEU A 382 13.67 -5.12 -20.95
C LEU A 382 14.21 -4.21 -19.83
N LEU A 383 13.93 -4.56 -18.58
CA LEU A 383 14.45 -3.90 -17.40
C LEU A 383 15.77 -4.55 -17.00
N GLY A 384 16.87 -3.97 -17.45
CA GLY A 384 18.21 -4.46 -17.12
C GLY A 384 18.89 -3.65 -16.03
N GLU A 385 19.89 -4.28 -15.41
CA GLU A 385 20.86 -3.55 -14.63
C GLU A 385 21.83 -2.79 -15.54
N ARG A 386 21.87 -1.45 -15.49
CA ARG A 386 22.87 -0.70 -16.26
C ARG A 386 24.29 -1.05 -15.81
N HIS A 387 25.24 -0.96 -16.75
CA HIS A 387 26.66 -1.29 -16.57
C HIS A 387 26.98 -2.77 -16.26
N SER A 388 26.05 -3.67 -16.57
CA SER A 388 26.21 -5.11 -16.42
C SER A 388 26.70 -5.83 -17.69
N GLY A 389 26.97 -5.13 -18.79
CA GLY A 389 27.32 -5.79 -20.07
C GLY A 389 26.13 -6.40 -20.82
N THR A 390 24.91 -6.26 -20.30
CA THR A 390 23.68 -6.86 -20.83
C THR A 390 23.08 -6.19 -22.07
N ASN A 391 23.69 -5.10 -22.58
CA ASN A 391 23.14 -4.33 -23.71
C ASN A 391 22.94 -5.19 -24.97
N TRP A 392 23.77 -6.21 -25.17
CA TRP A 392 23.66 -7.12 -26.31
C TRP A 392 22.30 -7.81 -26.36
N ILE A 393 21.68 -8.10 -25.21
CA ILE A 393 20.37 -8.75 -25.13
C ILE A 393 19.27 -7.82 -25.64
N THR A 394 19.39 -6.51 -25.37
CA THR A 394 18.45 -5.54 -25.93
C THR A 394 18.50 -5.56 -27.46
N TYR A 395 19.72 -5.53 -28.03
CA TYR A 395 19.91 -5.59 -29.47
C TYR A 395 19.46 -6.92 -30.06
N HIS A 396 19.74 -8.02 -29.38
CA HIS A 396 19.31 -9.35 -29.79
C HIS A 396 17.79 -9.43 -29.84
N LEU A 397 17.07 -9.03 -28.78
CA LEU A 397 15.60 -9.01 -28.79
C LEU A 397 15.04 -8.06 -29.84
N GLN A 398 15.67 -6.91 -30.07
CA GLN A 398 15.29 -6.00 -31.15
C GLN A 398 15.43 -6.67 -32.52
N ASP A 399 16.53 -7.37 -32.78
CA ASP A 399 16.73 -8.15 -34.01
C ASP A 399 15.64 -9.23 -34.17
N CYS A 400 15.35 -9.96 -33.09
CA CYS A 400 14.37 -11.04 -33.07
C CYS A 400 12.92 -10.57 -33.32
N PHE A 401 12.52 -9.39 -32.81
CA PHE A 401 11.11 -8.97 -32.74
C PHE A 401 10.76 -7.65 -33.46
N SER A 402 11.75 -6.95 -34.04
CA SER A 402 11.64 -5.59 -34.61
C SER A 402 10.48 -5.33 -35.57
N HIS A 403 9.95 -6.36 -36.23
CA HIS A 403 8.91 -6.25 -37.25
C HIS A 403 7.50 -6.57 -36.74
N GLY A 404 7.37 -7.09 -35.52
CA GLY A 404 6.09 -7.53 -34.95
C GLY A 404 5.72 -6.86 -33.63
N ILE A 405 6.70 -6.40 -32.84
CA ILE A 405 6.42 -5.76 -31.55
C ILE A 405 7.58 -4.84 -31.12
N GLN A 406 7.26 -3.72 -30.47
CA GLN A 406 8.28 -2.79 -30.02
C GLN A 406 9.09 -3.37 -28.85
N VAL A 407 10.42 -3.39 -28.95
CA VAL A 407 11.31 -3.74 -27.82
C VAL A 407 11.96 -2.48 -27.26
N THR A 408 11.72 -2.20 -25.98
CA THR A 408 12.19 -0.97 -25.30
C THR A 408 12.82 -1.27 -23.94
N PRO A 409 13.86 -0.54 -23.51
CA PRO A 409 14.43 -0.68 -22.17
C PRO A 409 13.63 0.06 -21.08
N HIS A 410 12.44 0.61 -21.42
CA HIS A 410 11.69 1.52 -20.55
C HIS A 410 10.19 1.19 -20.52
N TYR A 411 9.64 0.99 -19.32
CA TYR A 411 8.20 0.83 -19.12
C TYR A 411 7.52 2.21 -19.02
N SER A 412 7.81 2.90 -17.92
CA SER A 412 7.44 4.28 -17.58
C SER A 412 8.54 4.78 -16.63
N ARG A 413 9.19 5.88 -17.02
CA ARG A 413 10.48 6.25 -16.41
C ARG A 413 10.26 7.13 -15.19
N PHE A 414 10.73 6.69 -14.01
CA PHE A 414 10.76 7.50 -12.79
C PHE A 414 12.16 7.47 -12.22
N LYS A 415 12.84 8.62 -12.20
CA LYS A 415 14.28 8.69 -11.95
C LYS A 415 15.09 7.83 -12.93
N HIS A 416 16.40 7.72 -12.71
CA HIS A 416 17.28 7.06 -13.68
C HIS A 416 17.15 5.52 -13.75
N TRP A 417 16.93 4.87 -12.60
CA TRP A 417 16.97 3.41 -12.45
C TRP A 417 15.63 2.76 -12.12
N PHE A 418 14.61 3.56 -11.80
CA PHE A 418 13.35 3.07 -11.24
C PHE A 418 12.21 3.17 -12.25
N GLN A 419 11.22 2.31 -12.05
CA GLN A 419 9.96 2.30 -12.78
C GLN A 419 8.86 2.81 -11.84
N LYS A 420 7.86 3.50 -12.40
CA LYS A 420 6.68 3.94 -11.66
C LYS A 420 5.47 3.82 -12.55
N GLU A 421 4.43 3.20 -12.04
CA GLU A 421 3.17 3.11 -12.76
C GLU A 421 2.61 4.52 -13.08
N ASP A 422 2.45 4.81 -14.36
CA ASP A 422 1.82 6.05 -14.82
C ASP A 422 0.32 5.81 -14.98
N LEU A 423 -0.41 6.10 -13.91
CA LEU A 423 -1.86 5.91 -13.84
C LEU A 423 -2.65 6.95 -14.67
N TYR A 424 -2.01 8.03 -15.14
CA TYR A 424 -2.67 9.11 -15.89
C TYR A 424 -2.63 8.88 -17.40
N ARG A 425 -1.61 8.20 -17.93
CA ARG A 425 -1.59 7.72 -19.33
C ARG A 425 -2.31 6.39 -19.47
N GLY A 426 -3.54 6.35 -18.95
CA GLY A 426 -4.33 5.15 -18.64
C GLY A 426 -4.26 4.01 -19.67
N ALA A 427 -4.33 2.78 -19.16
CA ALA A 427 -4.79 1.57 -19.84
C ALA A 427 -4.15 1.16 -21.20
N THR A 428 -3.16 1.88 -21.74
CA THR A 428 -2.69 1.74 -23.14
C THR A 428 -1.19 1.45 -23.25
N ASN A 429 -0.69 0.51 -22.45
CA ASN A 429 0.68 -0.01 -22.61
C ASN A 429 0.73 -1.46 -22.14
N SER A 430 -0.06 -2.33 -22.79
CA SER A 430 0.05 -3.77 -22.59
C SER A 430 1.48 -4.22 -22.92
N ALA A 431 2.22 -4.69 -21.92
CA ALA A 431 3.63 -5.00 -22.07
C ALA A 431 3.98 -6.35 -21.47
N VAL A 432 4.85 -7.07 -22.17
CA VAL A 432 5.61 -8.19 -21.60
C VAL A 432 6.91 -7.64 -21.06
N VAL A 433 7.19 -7.89 -19.78
CA VAL A 433 8.34 -7.33 -19.09
C VAL A 433 9.34 -8.42 -18.77
N VAL A 434 10.58 -8.24 -19.23
CA VAL A 434 11.72 -9.07 -18.85
C VAL A 434 12.59 -8.25 -17.93
N SER A 435 12.79 -8.71 -16.70
CA SER A 435 13.70 -8.06 -15.75
C SER A 435 14.95 -8.89 -15.59
N MET A 436 16.09 -8.31 -15.90
CA MET A 436 17.35 -9.03 -15.93
C MET A 436 18.29 -8.53 -14.85
N PHE A 437 18.78 -9.48 -14.06
CA PHE A 437 19.67 -9.27 -12.93
C PHE A 437 20.99 -9.98 -13.17
N ARG A 438 22.09 -9.40 -12.66
CA ARG A 438 23.42 -10.00 -12.73
C ARG A 438 23.90 -10.41 -11.34
N ASP A 439 24.81 -11.36 -11.27
CA ASP A 439 25.47 -11.77 -10.02
C ASP A 439 25.93 -10.53 -9.21
N PRO A 440 25.58 -10.47 -7.91
CA PRO A 440 25.78 -9.27 -7.11
C PRO A 440 27.26 -8.89 -6.95
N TYR A 441 28.17 -9.85 -6.88
CA TYR A 441 29.60 -9.58 -6.76
C TYR A 441 30.13 -8.95 -8.04
N ASP A 442 29.78 -9.54 -9.19
CA ASP A 442 30.23 -9.10 -10.49
C ASP A 442 29.62 -7.75 -10.88
N TRP A 443 28.34 -7.52 -10.53
CA TRP A 443 27.67 -6.27 -10.79
C TRP A 443 28.26 -5.12 -9.98
N VAL A 444 28.42 -5.29 -8.66
CA VAL A 444 29.04 -4.25 -7.80
C VAL A 444 30.48 -3.98 -8.24
N TRP A 445 31.23 -5.01 -8.61
CA TRP A 445 32.59 -4.83 -9.12
C TRP A 445 32.64 -4.13 -10.47
N ALA A 446 31.71 -4.41 -11.39
CA ALA A 446 31.58 -3.68 -12.64
C ALA A 446 31.25 -2.20 -12.42
N MET A 447 30.39 -1.89 -11.44
CA MET A 447 30.09 -0.51 -11.04
C MET A 447 31.33 0.20 -10.48
N LYS A 448 32.18 -0.51 -9.71
CA LYS A 448 33.45 0.01 -9.19
C LYS A 448 34.43 0.36 -10.30
N GLU A 449 34.55 -0.50 -11.32
CA GLU A 449 35.49 -0.26 -12.44
C GLU A 449 35.08 0.96 -13.27
N ARG A 450 33.78 1.18 -13.47
CA ARG A 450 33.26 2.29 -14.28
C ARG A 450 31.98 2.92 -13.68
N PRO A 451 32.10 3.78 -12.67
CA PRO A 451 30.95 4.47 -12.07
C PRO A 451 30.51 5.67 -12.93
N HIS A 452 29.85 5.39 -14.07
CA HIS A 452 29.53 6.39 -15.11
C HIS A 452 28.79 7.64 -14.63
N HIS A 453 27.93 7.52 -13.61
CA HIS A 453 27.09 8.60 -13.08
C HIS A 453 27.49 9.07 -11.68
N ALA A 454 28.50 8.44 -11.08
CA ALA A 454 28.94 8.70 -9.70
C ALA A 454 30.43 9.07 -9.70
N HIS A 455 30.74 10.29 -10.16
CA HIS A 455 32.12 10.73 -10.36
C HIS A 455 32.94 10.74 -9.07
N ASP A 456 32.30 10.98 -7.93
CA ASP A 456 32.92 10.96 -6.59
C ASP A 456 33.34 9.56 -6.14
N HIS A 457 32.98 8.52 -6.91
CA HIS A 457 33.33 7.12 -6.67
C HIS A 457 34.41 6.61 -7.62
N ILE A 458 34.88 7.44 -8.58
CA ILE A 458 35.93 7.06 -9.52
C ILE A 458 37.26 6.86 -8.78
N GLY A 459 37.88 5.69 -8.98
CA GLY A 459 39.21 5.38 -8.48
C GLY A 459 39.30 4.99 -7.01
N LEU A 460 38.16 4.90 -6.30
CA LEU A 460 38.16 4.51 -4.89
C LEU A 460 38.62 3.05 -4.69
N PRO A 461 39.30 2.75 -3.56
CA PRO A 461 39.47 1.38 -3.07
C PRO A 461 38.12 0.68 -2.95
N TRP A 462 38.09 -0.66 -3.12
CA TRP A 462 36.82 -1.39 -3.17
C TRP A 462 35.98 -1.21 -1.89
N LEU A 463 36.62 -1.23 -0.71
CA LEU A 463 35.92 -1.10 0.56
C LEU A 463 35.29 0.29 0.70
N GLU A 464 36.05 1.34 0.40
CA GLU A 464 35.52 2.70 0.40
C GLU A 464 34.40 2.86 -0.63
N PHE A 465 34.55 2.28 -1.83
CA PHE A 465 33.51 2.32 -2.86
C PHE A 465 32.18 1.73 -2.40
N VAL A 466 32.20 0.57 -1.72
CA VAL A 466 30.97 -0.10 -1.28
C VAL A 466 30.37 0.50 0.00
N THR A 467 31.15 1.21 0.81
CA THR A 467 30.64 1.86 2.04
C THR A 467 30.34 3.35 1.88
N LYS A 468 30.80 3.99 0.81
CA LYS A 468 30.57 5.42 0.58
C LYS A 468 29.09 5.65 0.23
N PRO A 469 28.45 6.68 0.84
CA PRO A 469 27.13 7.11 0.42
C PRO A 469 27.09 7.33 -1.09
N TRP A 470 26.11 6.72 -1.75
CA TRP A 470 25.92 6.85 -3.19
C TRP A 470 25.26 8.20 -3.50
N ILE A 471 26.06 9.25 -3.36
CA ILE A 471 25.66 10.65 -3.50
C ILE A 471 26.23 11.23 -4.79
N GLY A 472 25.43 12.07 -5.45
CA GLY A 472 25.96 13.19 -6.22
C GLY A 472 25.49 14.48 -5.55
N HIS A 473 26.36 15.47 -5.44
CA HIS A 473 25.99 16.74 -4.80
C HIS A 473 25.27 17.66 -5.77
N ARG A 474 24.08 18.16 -5.39
CA ARG A 474 23.40 19.27 -6.09
C ARG A 474 24.38 20.41 -6.32
N GLY A 475 24.65 20.72 -7.59
CA GLY A 475 25.56 21.79 -7.96
C GLY A 475 24.95 23.16 -7.66
N PRO A 476 25.74 24.24 -7.73
CA PRO A 476 25.29 25.57 -7.32
C PRO A 476 24.06 26.06 -8.09
N ARG A 477 23.88 25.69 -9.37
CA ARG A 477 22.73 26.11 -10.16
C ARG A 477 21.47 25.33 -9.80
N ASP A 478 21.60 24.03 -9.59
CA ASP A 478 20.51 23.21 -9.08
C ASP A 478 20.10 23.64 -7.65
N ARG A 479 21.05 24.07 -6.81
CA ARG A 479 20.76 24.64 -5.48
C ARG A 479 19.99 25.96 -5.57
N ASN A 480 20.27 26.81 -6.55
CA ASN A 480 19.53 28.07 -6.70
C ASN A 480 18.04 27.84 -7.02
N ILE A 481 17.69 26.73 -7.69
CA ILE A 481 16.29 26.34 -7.92
C ILE A 481 15.57 26.07 -6.59
N THR A 482 16.29 25.59 -5.57
CA THR A 482 15.72 25.32 -4.24
C THR A 482 15.41 26.58 -3.43
N LEU A 483 15.99 27.73 -3.78
CA LEU A 483 15.83 28.98 -3.05
C LEU A 483 14.59 29.77 -3.46
N VAL A 484 13.91 29.35 -4.53
CA VAL A 484 12.68 29.99 -5.02
C VAL A 484 11.46 29.13 -4.66
N PRO A 485 10.57 29.59 -3.76
CA PRO A 485 9.39 28.83 -3.34
C PRO A 485 8.48 28.46 -4.53
N GLY A 486 8.05 27.20 -4.62
CA GLY A 486 7.16 26.72 -5.68
C GLY A 486 7.83 26.43 -7.04
N MET A 487 9.14 26.62 -7.15
CA MET A 487 9.89 26.40 -8.39
C MET A 487 10.26 24.93 -8.57
N LYS A 488 10.53 24.19 -7.48
CA LYS A 488 10.89 22.76 -7.53
C LYS A 488 9.81 21.90 -8.21
N GLU A 489 8.54 22.21 -7.95
CA GLU A 489 7.39 21.44 -8.44
C GLU A 489 7.12 21.68 -9.93
N ASN A 490 7.62 22.80 -10.48
CA ASN A 490 7.31 23.27 -11.82
C ASN A 490 8.50 23.20 -12.79
N VAL A 491 9.70 22.85 -12.31
CA VAL A 491 10.89 22.75 -13.16
C VAL A 491 11.05 21.34 -13.70
N THR A 492 11.01 21.24 -15.03
CA THR A 492 11.47 20.09 -15.80
C THR A 492 12.97 20.21 -16.03
N CYS A 493 13.73 19.29 -15.44
CA CYS A 493 15.18 19.15 -15.54
C CYS A 493 15.56 18.26 -16.73
N PHE A 494 16.86 17.95 -16.86
CA PHE A 494 17.36 17.21 -18.02
C PHE A 494 16.66 15.85 -18.20
N SER A 495 16.46 15.42 -19.46
CA SER A 495 15.73 14.20 -19.81
C SER A 495 14.26 14.14 -19.35
N GLN A 496 13.60 15.31 -19.24
CA GLN A 496 12.19 15.47 -18.88
C GLN A 496 11.81 15.04 -17.45
N PHE A 497 12.79 14.85 -16.57
CA PHE A 497 12.53 14.58 -15.16
C PHE A 497 12.22 15.86 -14.41
N SER A 498 11.30 15.83 -13.45
CA SER A 498 11.12 16.93 -12.50
C SER A 498 12.33 17.11 -11.58
N PHE A 499 12.43 18.28 -10.94
CA PHE A 499 13.48 18.55 -9.93
C PHE A 499 13.56 17.47 -8.84
N VAL A 500 12.41 16.94 -8.44
CA VAL A 500 12.26 15.87 -7.43
C VAL A 500 12.58 14.46 -7.96
N GLU A 501 12.63 14.28 -9.29
CA GLU A 501 12.93 13.01 -9.98
C GLU A 501 14.42 12.82 -10.30
N VAL A 502 15.29 13.65 -9.72
CA VAL A 502 16.71 13.32 -9.49
C VAL A 502 17.56 13.26 -10.77
N MET A 503 17.49 14.33 -11.56
CA MET A 503 18.49 14.64 -12.59
C MET A 503 19.04 16.05 -12.41
N PRO A 504 20.28 16.32 -12.85
CA PRO A 504 20.73 17.68 -13.10
C PRO A 504 19.69 18.51 -13.82
N CYS A 505 19.35 19.67 -13.28
CA CYS A 505 18.65 20.69 -14.06
C CYS A 505 19.67 21.46 -14.92
N SER A 506 20.95 21.46 -14.52
CA SER A 506 22.09 21.98 -15.27
C SER A 506 23.14 20.91 -15.58
N ARG A 507 23.49 20.73 -16.86
CA ARG A 507 24.61 19.85 -17.28
C ARG A 507 25.97 20.37 -16.81
N ASP A 508 26.11 21.68 -16.68
CA ASP A 508 27.38 22.31 -16.37
C ASP A 508 27.78 22.16 -14.89
N ASP A 509 26.86 21.68 -14.05
CA ASP A 509 27.15 21.32 -12.67
C ASP A 509 27.81 19.93 -12.57
N SER A 510 27.89 19.19 -13.69
CA SER A 510 28.62 17.93 -13.79
C SER A 510 30.06 18.15 -14.27
N PRO A 511 31.08 17.70 -13.52
CA PRO A 511 32.45 17.72 -14.00
C PRO A 511 32.57 16.94 -15.32
N LYS A 512 33.07 17.58 -16.39
CA LYS A 512 33.31 16.88 -17.65
C LYS A 512 34.50 15.94 -17.49
N ARG A 513 34.25 14.62 -17.55
CA ARG A 513 35.28 13.58 -17.53
C ARG A 513 35.18 12.73 -18.80
N ALA A 514 36.25 12.67 -19.57
CA ALA A 514 36.30 11.90 -20.81
C ALA A 514 35.96 10.42 -20.53
N GLY A 515 34.99 9.86 -21.27
CA GLY A 515 34.53 8.47 -21.10
C GLY A 515 33.47 8.25 -20.01
N TYR A 516 33.09 9.28 -19.26
CA TYR A 516 32.04 9.21 -18.22
C TYR A 516 30.84 10.07 -18.60
N ALA A 517 29.65 9.66 -18.19
CA ALA A 517 28.42 10.40 -18.44
C ALA A 517 28.18 11.45 -17.35
N ASP A 518 27.24 12.37 -17.54
CA ASP A 518 26.90 13.37 -16.52
C ASP A 518 26.45 12.69 -15.21
N TYR A 519 26.69 13.35 -14.07
CA TYR A 519 26.29 12.81 -12.76
C TYR A 519 24.78 12.56 -12.71
N LYS A 520 24.36 11.64 -11.83
CA LYS A 520 22.96 11.50 -11.44
C LYS A 520 22.84 11.37 -9.94
N TYR A 521 21.86 12.06 -9.36
CA TYR A 521 21.79 12.23 -7.90
C TYR A 521 21.23 11.02 -7.15
N GLU A 522 20.70 10.01 -7.86
CA GLU A 522 20.24 8.69 -7.35
C GLU A 522 19.83 8.67 -5.87
N LEU A 523 18.71 9.35 -5.57
CA LEU A 523 18.16 9.55 -4.23
C LEU A 523 17.00 8.57 -3.98
N PHE A 524 16.69 8.33 -2.70
CA PHE A 524 15.59 7.48 -2.25
C PHE A 524 14.27 7.78 -2.99
N VAL A 525 13.58 6.71 -3.41
CA VAL A 525 12.32 6.75 -4.18
C VAL A 525 11.16 7.33 -3.35
N ASP A 526 11.33 7.47 -2.04
CA ASP A 526 10.37 8.04 -1.08
C ASP A 526 10.17 9.56 -1.19
N GLY A 527 10.96 10.25 -2.04
CA GLY A 527 10.90 11.70 -2.21
C GLY A 527 11.65 12.49 -1.14
N SER A 528 12.36 11.84 -0.21
CA SER A 528 13.12 12.48 0.87
C SER A 528 14.36 13.25 0.42
N GLU A 529 14.69 13.21 -0.87
CA GLU A 529 15.94 13.74 -1.44
C GLU A 529 17.23 13.21 -0.77
N ARG A 530 17.16 12.11 -0.01
CA ARG A 530 18.33 11.49 0.64
C ARG A 530 19.10 10.59 -0.33
N ALA A 531 20.42 10.60 -0.23
CA ALA A 531 21.28 9.63 -0.92
C ALA A 531 21.17 8.24 -0.28
N TYR A 532 21.42 7.18 -1.05
CA TYR A 532 21.58 5.84 -0.48
C TYR A 532 22.87 5.77 0.33
N SER A 533 22.87 5.01 1.42
CA SER A 533 24.06 4.89 2.28
C SER A 533 25.21 4.16 1.59
N SER A 534 24.90 3.37 0.56
CA SER A 534 25.85 2.62 -0.25
C SER A 534 25.27 2.21 -1.61
N ILE A 535 26.13 1.75 -2.52
CA ILE A 535 25.72 1.07 -3.76
C ILE A 535 24.94 -0.23 -3.50
N ILE A 536 25.16 -0.86 -2.34
CA ILE A 536 24.47 -2.09 -1.91
C ILE A 536 22.99 -1.78 -1.59
N ASP A 537 22.73 -0.69 -0.87
CA ASP A 537 21.37 -0.23 -0.57
C ASP A 537 20.62 0.24 -1.83
N LEU A 538 21.32 0.93 -2.73
CA LEU A 538 20.75 1.33 -4.01
C LEU A 538 20.31 0.09 -4.82
N ARG A 539 21.18 -0.92 -4.90
CA ARG A 539 20.89 -2.18 -5.61
C ARG A 539 19.66 -2.88 -5.02
N ARG A 540 19.60 -3.00 -3.70
CA ARG A 540 18.43 -3.58 -3.00
C ARG A 540 17.14 -2.87 -3.41
N ALA A 541 17.11 -1.53 -3.32
CA ALA A 541 15.92 -0.75 -3.66
C ALA A 541 15.51 -0.91 -5.13
N LYS A 542 16.50 -1.04 -6.03
CA LYS A 542 16.27 -1.26 -7.45
C LYS A 542 15.69 -2.65 -7.74
N ILE A 543 16.20 -3.71 -7.11
CA ILE A 543 15.65 -5.07 -7.27
C ILE A 543 14.18 -5.09 -6.86
N VAL A 544 13.87 -4.58 -5.66
CA VAL A 544 12.49 -4.50 -5.15
C VAL A 544 11.58 -3.72 -6.12
N ASN A 545 12.06 -2.60 -6.65
CA ASN A 545 11.29 -1.82 -7.62
C ASN A 545 11.07 -2.57 -8.94
N HIS A 546 12.08 -3.25 -9.49
CA HIS A 546 11.96 -3.98 -10.75
C HIS A 546 10.99 -5.17 -10.61
N LEU A 547 11.06 -5.91 -9.49
CA LEU A 547 10.09 -6.98 -9.19
C LEU A 547 8.66 -6.44 -9.04
N SER A 548 8.47 -5.24 -8.49
CA SER A 548 7.14 -4.64 -8.34
C SER A 548 6.43 -4.34 -9.67
N VAL A 549 7.17 -4.28 -10.79
CA VAL A 549 6.59 -4.04 -12.13
C VAL A 549 5.67 -5.18 -12.57
N ALA A 550 5.84 -6.38 -12.01
CA ALA A 550 4.92 -7.50 -12.21
C ALA A 550 3.47 -7.15 -11.85
N GLN A 551 3.26 -6.21 -10.93
CA GLN A 551 1.94 -5.80 -10.44
C GLN A 551 1.37 -4.57 -11.16
N PHE A 552 2.09 -4.01 -12.13
CA PHE A 552 1.59 -2.84 -12.88
C PHE A 552 0.44 -3.29 -13.79
N SER A 553 -0.60 -2.48 -13.86
CA SER A 553 -1.85 -2.76 -14.60
C SER A 553 -1.65 -3.06 -16.08
N GLY A 554 -0.59 -2.52 -16.72
CA GLY A 554 -0.26 -2.82 -18.11
C GLY A 554 0.65 -4.04 -18.31
N THR A 555 1.19 -4.64 -17.25
CA THR A 555 2.11 -5.79 -17.35
C THR A 555 1.30 -7.06 -17.58
N LYS A 556 1.35 -7.59 -18.81
CA LYS A 556 0.60 -8.80 -19.20
C LYS A 556 1.38 -10.09 -18.88
N ALA A 557 2.71 -10.01 -18.88
CA ALA A 557 3.59 -11.07 -18.39
C ALA A 557 4.88 -10.47 -17.82
N PHE A 558 5.47 -11.13 -16.82
CA PHE A 558 6.71 -10.69 -16.18
C PHE A 558 7.67 -11.86 -16.03
N TYR A 559 8.92 -11.69 -16.46
CA TYR A 559 9.95 -12.71 -16.45
C TYR A 559 11.25 -12.19 -15.81
N PRO A 560 11.57 -12.57 -14.56
CA PRO A 560 12.88 -12.33 -13.99
C PRO A 560 13.90 -13.33 -14.56
N PHE A 561 15.06 -12.85 -14.98
CA PHE A 561 16.16 -13.67 -15.50
C PHE A 561 17.48 -13.32 -14.84
N ARG A 562 18.29 -14.34 -14.55
CA ARG A 562 19.71 -14.14 -14.27
C ARG A 562 20.46 -14.05 -15.59
N TYR A 563 21.38 -13.10 -15.67
CA TYR A 563 22.19 -12.90 -16.86
C TYR A 563 23.04 -14.14 -17.19
N GLU A 564 23.55 -14.79 -16.15
CA GLU A 564 24.38 -15.98 -16.19
C GLU A 564 23.62 -17.20 -16.74
N ASP A 565 22.30 -17.27 -16.55
CA ASP A 565 21.47 -18.32 -17.17
C ASP A 565 21.41 -18.17 -18.69
N LEU A 566 21.44 -16.94 -19.20
CA LEU A 566 21.47 -16.67 -20.63
C LEU A 566 22.86 -16.91 -21.22
N GLU A 567 23.93 -16.65 -20.47
CA GLU A 567 25.29 -16.99 -20.91
C GLU A 567 25.52 -18.50 -20.93
N SER A 568 25.00 -19.24 -19.95
CA SER A 568 25.19 -20.70 -19.86
C SER A 568 24.26 -21.47 -20.79
N ASN A 569 22.98 -21.13 -20.85
CA ASN A 569 21.97 -21.92 -21.55
C ASN A 569 21.55 -21.33 -22.91
N GLY A 570 22.08 -20.16 -23.27
CA GLY A 570 21.66 -19.42 -24.46
C GLY A 570 20.30 -18.73 -24.29
N THR A 571 19.77 -18.19 -25.38
CA THR A 571 18.53 -17.36 -25.36
C THR A 571 17.26 -18.08 -25.74
N GLU A 572 17.31 -19.40 -26.02
CA GLU A 572 16.16 -20.16 -26.53
C GLU A 572 14.93 -20.07 -25.62
N LEU A 573 15.10 -20.34 -24.32
CA LEU A 573 14.01 -20.27 -23.35
C LEU A 573 13.37 -18.88 -23.28
N LEU A 574 14.19 -17.83 -23.23
CA LEU A 574 13.72 -16.45 -23.18
C LEU A 574 12.90 -16.11 -24.44
N LEU A 575 13.41 -16.48 -25.61
CA LEU A 575 12.74 -16.21 -26.89
C LEU A 575 11.41 -16.95 -26.98
N SER A 576 11.36 -18.25 -26.62
CA SER A 576 10.11 -19.02 -26.63
C SER A 576 9.06 -18.48 -25.65
N LEU A 577 9.47 -17.97 -24.48
CA LEU A 577 8.57 -17.32 -23.54
C LEU A 577 7.98 -16.03 -24.13
N LEU A 578 8.82 -15.23 -24.80
CA LEU A 578 8.39 -13.99 -25.45
C LEU A 578 7.44 -14.25 -26.63
N GLU A 579 7.72 -15.25 -27.47
CA GLU A 579 6.83 -15.65 -28.57
C GLU A 579 5.45 -16.06 -28.04
N ARG A 580 5.42 -16.86 -26.97
CA ARG A 580 4.17 -17.29 -26.34
C ARG A 580 3.40 -16.12 -25.71
N ALA A 581 4.09 -15.22 -25.03
CA ALA A 581 3.46 -14.12 -24.31
C ALA A 581 2.97 -13.00 -25.23
N THR A 582 3.64 -12.80 -26.37
CA THR A 582 3.32 -11.74 -27.33
C THR A 582 2.49 -12.21 -28.51
N GLY A 583 2.50 -13.51 -28.81
CA GLY A 583 1.93 -14.06 -30.04
C GLY A 583 2.76 -13.74 -31.31
N VAL A 584 3.93 -13.12 -31.16
CA VAL A 584 4.81 -12.73 -32.27
C VAL A 584 5.92 -13.76 -32.43
N GLU A 585 6.07 -14.31 -33.63
CA GLU A 585 7.16 -15.23 -33.97
C GLU A 585 8.49 -14.47 -34.14
N ARG A 586 9.57 -15.00 -33.57
CA ARG A 586 10.91 -14.42 -33.70
C ARG A 586 11.49 -14.63 -35.10
N LYS A 587 12.39 -13.74 -35.53
CA LYS A 587 13.11 -13.83 -36.82
C LYS A 587 14.62 -14.08 -36.73
N CYS A 588 15.12 -14.23 -35.50
CA CYS A 588 16.52 -14.51 -35.21
C CYS A 588 16.68 -15.98 -34.76
N ASN A 589 17.92 -16.49 -34.77
CA ASN A 589 18.26 -17.71 -34.06
C ASN A 589 18.59 -17.40 -32.59
N ALA A 590 18.31 -18.34 -31.69
CA ALA A 590 18.83 -18.27 -30.33
C ALA A 590 20.36 -18.31 -30.31
N THR A 591 20.93 -17.64 -29.32
CA THR A 591 22.36 -17.80 -28.98
C THR A 591 22.60 -19.19 -28.43
N GLU A 592 23.72 -19.80 -28.80
CA GLU A 592 24.11 -21.12 -28.31
C GLU A 592 24.52 -21.07 -26.83
N PRO A 593 24.31 -22.17 -26.07
CA PRO A 593 24.84 -22.33 -24.71
C PRO A 593 26.35 -22.03 -24.65
N GLY A 594 26.75 -21.13 -23.76
CA GLY A 594 28.15 -20.89 -23.46
C GLY A 594 28.78 -22.05 -22.70
N ARG A 595 30.10 -22.25 -22.86
CA ARG A 595 30.82 -23.36 -22.19
C ARG A 595 30.98 -23.19 -20.69
N GLU A 596 31.03 -21.94 -20.19
CA GLU A 596 31.18 -21.62 -18.77
C GLU A 596 30.79 -20.17 -18.47
N VAL A 597 30.07 -19.94 -17.37
CA VAL A 597 29.76 -18.58 -16.86
C VAL A 597 31.04 -17.97 -16.31
N ARG A 598 31.47 -16.83 -16.88
CA ARG A 598 32.71 -16.17 -16.46
C ARG A 598 32.42 -15.13 -15.37
N HIS A 599 32.67 -15.52 -14.13
CA HIS A 599 32.66 -14.58 -13.02
C HIS A 599 33.90 -13.68 -13.02
N LYS A 600 33.77 -12.48 -12.45
CA LYS A 600 34.92 -11.59 -12.29
C LYS A 600 35.84 -12.12 -11.19
N GLU A 601 37.14 -12.08 -11.43
CA GLU A 601 38.14 -12.27 -10.39
C GLU A 601 38.10 -11.06 -9.44
N VAL A 602 37.72 -11.32 -8.19
CA VAL A 602 37.60 -10.31 -7.14
C VAL A 602 38.35 -10.75 -5.88
N PRO A 603 38.83 -9.81 -5.04
CA PRO A 603 39.54 -10.12 -3.80
C PRO A 603 38.71 -10.99 -2.84
N LYS A 604 39.36 -11.88 -2.09
CA LYS A 604 38.68 -12.77 -1.12
C LYS A 604 38.00 -12.01 0.01
N ASP A 605 38.66 -10.98 0.53
CA ASP A 605 38.14 -10.09 1.56
C ASP A 605 36.90 -9.32 1.09
N TYR A 606 36.82 -8.96 -0.21
CA TYR A 606 35.61 -8.42 -0.82
C TYR A 606 34.44 -9.42 -0.84
N VAL A 607 34.72 -10.69 -1.19
CA VAL A 607 33.68 -11.75 -1.19
C VAL A 607 33.15 -11.97 0.22
N GLU A 608 34.03 -12.10 1.22
CA GLU A 608 33.65 -12.24 2.62
C GLU A 608 32.82 -11.04 3.12
N TRP A 609 33.20 -9.82 2.71
CA TRP A 609 32.46 -8.62 3.04
C TRP A 609 31.06 -8.64 2.41
N MET A 610 30.93 -8.94 1.11
CA MET A 610 29.65 -9.04 0.41
C MET A 610 28.75 -10.13 1.02
N ASN A 611 29.32 -11.27 1.39
CA ASN A 611 28.60 -12.34 2.11
C ASN A 611 28.00 -11.86 3.43
N LYS A 612 28.70 -10.99 4.15
CA LYS A 612 28.29 -10.48 5.46
C LYS A 612 27.32 -9.30 5.38
N TYR A 613 27.52 -8.39 4.43
CA TYR A 613 26.83 -7.09 4.40
C TYR A 613 25.88 -6.91 3.21
N GLY A 614 25.82 -7.86 2.28
CA GLY A 614 24.83 -7.89 1.20
C GLY A 614 23.40 -8.14 1.70
N HIS A 615 22.41 -7.60 0.99
CA HIS A 615 20.98 -7.81 1.26
C HIS A 615 20.50 -9.14 0.66
N TRP A 616 20.95 -10.25 1.24
CA TRP A 616 20.74 -11.61 0.73
C TRP A 616 19.28 -12.08 0.74
N ASP A 617 18.43 -11.48 1.57
CA ASP A 617 16.97 -11.65 1.55
C ASP A 617 16.35 -11.17 0.23
N VAL A 618 16.93 -10.12 -0.37
CA VAL A 618 16.49 -9.57 -1.65
C VAL A 618 17.19 -10.24 -2.84
N GLU A 619 18.49 -10.53 -2.73
CA GLU A 619 19.23 -11.25 -3.80
C GLU A 619 18.68 -12.68 -4.01
N ALA A 620 18.21 -13.35 -2.95
CA ALA A 620 17.61 -14.67 -3.07
C ALA A 620 16.30 -14.67 -3.87
N GLN A 621 15.53 -13.57 -3.87
CA GLN A 621 14.27 -13.46 -4.65
C GLN A 621 14.51 -13.48 -6.16
N ILE A 622 15.73 -13.16 -6.60
CA ILE A 622 16.15 -13.17 -8.00
C ILE A 622 17.14 -14.32 -8.29
N GLY A 623 17.23 -15.30 -7.38
CA GLY A 623 17.97 -16.55 -7.58
C GLY A 623 19.48 -16.46 -7.34
N TYR A 624 19.97 -15.48 -6.58
CA TYR A 624 21.38 -15.41 -6.16
C TYR A 624 21.56 -15.83 -4.70
N HIS A 625 22.68 -16.50 -4.44
CA HIS A 625 23.08 -16.95 -3.12
C HIS A 625 24.52 -16.54 -2.82
N ARG A 626 24.87 -16.61 -1.53
CA ARG A 626 26.23 -16.36 -1.02
C ARG A 626 27.25 -17.27 -1.74
N ARG A 627 28.41 -16.72 -2.08
CA ARG A 627 29.53 -17.46 -2.69
C ARG A 627 30.34 -18.19 -1.63
#